data_AF-A0A1H7USN5-F1
#
_entry.id   AF-A0A1H7USN5-F1
#
_cell.length_a   1.000
_cell.length_b   1.000
_cell.length_c   1.000
_cell.angle_alpha   90.00
_cell.angle_beta   90.00
_cell.angle_gamma   90.00
#
_symmetry.space_group_name_H-M   'P 1'
#
loop_
_entity.id
_entity.type
_entity.pdbx_description
1 polymer ?
#
loop_
_entity_poly.entity_id
_entity_poly.type
_entity_poly.pdbx_seq_one_letter_code
_entity_poly.pdbx_strand_id
1 'polypeptide(L)'
;MRGVGWRFWGLCAGAGVLSILTGCASVTHGTTQNVKIETMTAAGKVVDGAKCLITNDRNDLVMRSGDTVPVRRSGANLTIECSQPGFAPAHGQAVSRANVGMAGNILIGGMIGAVVDASTAAGYNYPSWIQLIFGEVRSIDRSAQTGEGPTAGVRIGTTEMVAAQPVAPPKAVAVKPPEEPRPVPVVPAPEPAPVKVVAPAAPVAPSPSQALAPPPPSSQSRPETRVSMDDLNGLLPGKP
;
A
#
# COMPACT_ATOMS: atom_id res chain seq x y z
N MET A 1 -45.21 -15.56 47.69
CA MET A 1 -44.60 -16.01 46.42
C MET A 1 -45.06 -15.12 45.27
N ARG A 2 -44.27 -14.10 44.89
CA ARG A 2 -44.37 -13.41 43.58
C ARG A 2 -42.97 -12.89 43.22
N GLY A 3 -42.43 -13.38 42.11
CA GLY A 3 -41.08 -13.11 41.66
C GLY A 3 -40.92 -11.74 41.00
N VAL A 4 -39.75 -11.15 41.17
CA VAL A 4 -39.23 -10.04 40.37
C VAL A 4 -37.79 -10.40 40.01
N GLY A 5 -37.62 -11.07 38.88
CA GLY A 5 -36.33 -11.55 38.38
C GLY A 5 -36.18 -11.28 36.89
N TRP A 6 -36.46 -10.06 36.44
CA TRP A 6 -36.50 -9.71 35.00
C TRP A 6 -35.71 -8.45 34.62
N ARG A 7 -34.69 -8.06 35.40
CA ARG A 7 -33.91 -6.83 35.12
C ARG A 7 -32.42 -7.04 34.82
N PHE A 8 -31.92 -8.27 34.79
CA PHE A 8 -30.48 -8.53 34.59
C PHE A 8 -30.10 -9.12 33.21
N TRP A 9 -31.07 -9.42 32.34
CA TRP A 9 -30.81 -9.97 31.01
C TRP A 9 -30.77 -8.95 29.86
N GLY A 10 -30.99 -7.67 30.14
CA GLY A 10 -30.92 -6.61 29.12
C GLY A 10 -29.53 -5.96 28.96
N LEU A 11 -28.63 -6.13 29.93
CA LEU A 11 -27.37 -5.36 29.99
C LEU A 11 -26.16 -6.07 29.37
N CYS A 12 -26.21 -7.39 29.13
CA CYS A 12 -25.11 -8.11 28.48
C CYS A 12 -25.21 -8.14 26.94
N ALA A 13 -26.39 -7.89 26.36
CA ALA A 13 -26.58 -7.91 24.91
C ALA A 13 -26.17 -6.61 24.20
N GLY A 14 -26.11 -5.48 24.93
CA GLY A 14 -25.73 -4.18 24.36
C GLY A 14 -24.21 -3.93 24.28
N ALA A 15 -23.41 -4.62 25.08
CA ALA A 15 -21.97 -4.36 25.19
C ALA A 15 -21.10 -5.19 24.21
N GLY A 16 -21.67 -6.22 23.56
CA GLY A 16 -20.92 -7.08 22.61
C GLY A 16 -20.80 -6.50 21.20
N VAL A 17 -21.74 -5.66 20.76
CA VAL A 17 -21.80 -5.14 19.39
C VAL A 17 -20.83 -3.98 19.15
N LEU A 18 -20.39 -3.29 20.20
CA LEU A 18 -19.49 -2.12 20.09
C LEU A 18 -17.99 -2.47 20.05
N SER A 19 -17.63 -3.75 20.17
CA SER A 19 -16.24 -4.21 20.27
C SER A 19 -15.58 -4.58 18.94
N ILE A 20 -16.27 -4.37 17.80
CA ILE A 20 -15.79 -4.81 16.47
C ILE A 20 -15.14 -3.66 15.66
N LEU A 21 -14.99 -2.47 16.24
CA LEU A 21 -14.45 -1.29 15.54
C LEU A 21 -13.01 -0.90 15.93
N THR A 22 -12.33 -1.66 16.79
CA THR A 22 -10.91 -1.45 17.13
C THR A 22 -9.96 -2.21 16.19
N GLY A 23 -10.41 -2.53 14.98
CA GLY A 23 -9.51 -2.86 13.89
C GLY A 23 -8.93 -1.56 13.32
N CYS A 24 -7.66 -1.28 13.57
CA CYS A 24 -6.88 -0.29 12.83
C CYS A 24 -6.71 -0.74 11.36
N ALA A 25 -7.80 -0.89 10.61
CA ALA A 25 -7.75 -1.04 9.17
C ALA A 25 -7.62 0.37 8.61
N SER A 26 -6.39 0.78 8.29
CA SER A 26 -6.15 1.93 7.41
C SER A 26 -6.75 1.59 6.05
N VAL A 27 -8.06 1.81 5.90
CA VAL A 27 -8.81 1.74 4.63
C VAL A 27 -8.61 3.07 3.90
N THR A 28 -7.36 3.47 3.74
CA THR A 28 -6.93 4.43 2.75
C THR A 28 -5.77 3.74 2.04
N HIS A 29 -6.09 2.97 1.01
CA HIS A 29 -5.06 2.44 0.11
C HIS A 29 -4.37 3.63 -0.55
N GLY A 30 -3.24 4.03 0.05
CA GLY A 30 -2.39 5.06 -0.49
C GLY A 30 -1.95 4.68 -1.90
N THR A 31 -1.62 5.68 -2.71
CA THR A 31 -1.12 5.48 -4.07
C THR A 31 0.38 5.14 -4.11
N THR A 32 0.97 4.89 -2.94
CA THR A 32 2.34 4.41 -2.73
C THR A 32 2.34 3.09 -1.96
N GLN A 33 3.42 2.34 -2.07
CA GLN A 33 3.69 1.16 -1.27
C GLN A 33 5.17 1.06 -0.93
N ASN A 34 5.50 0.54 0.24
CA ASN A 34 6.89 0.27 0.61
C ASN A 34 7.33 -1.03 -0.05
N VAL A 35 8.44 -0.96 -0.80
CA VAL A 35 9.07 -2.11 -1.47
C VAL A 35 10.51 -2.22 -1.01
N LYS A 36 10.89 -3.41 -0.54
CA LYS A 36 12.26 -3.80 -0.26
C LYS A 36 12.85 -4.55 -1.44
N ILE A 37 14.06 -4.18 -1.85
CA ILE A 37 14.81 -4.88 -2.90
C ILE A 37 16.08 -5.43 -2.31
N GLU A 38 16.26 -6.73 -2.42
CA GLU A 38 17.46 -7.44 -2.01
C GLU A 38 18.15 -8.03 -3.23
N THR A 39 19.48 -7.95 -3.26
CA THR A 39 20.28 -8.53 -4.34
C THR A 39 21.16 -9.65 -3.80
N MET A 40 21.35 -10.68 -4.60
CA MET A 40 22.19 -11.83 -4.26
C MET A 40 23.16 -12.16 -5.39
N THR A 41 24.27 -12.81 -5.04
CA THR A 41 25.14 -13.48 -6.01
C THR A 41 24.51 -14.79 -6.49
N ALA A 42 24.98 -15.32 -7.62
CA ALA A 42 24.58 -16.66 -8.09
C ALA A 42 24.91 -17.79 -7.09
N ALA A 43 25.83 -17.55 -6.15
CA ALA A 43 26.17 -18.46 -5.06
C ALA A 43 25.25 -18.33 -3.84
N GLY A 44 24.22 -17.48 -3.91
CA GLY A 44 23.25 -17.30 -2.82
C GLY A 44 23.74 -16.41 -1.67
N LYS A 45 24.77 -15.58 -1.90
CA LYS A 45 25.23 -14.59 -0.90
C LYS A 45 24.51 -13.27 -1.11
N VAL A 46 23.91 -12.71 -0.05
CA VAL A 46 23.32 -11.37 -0.08
C VAL A 46 24.39 -10.32 -0.33
N VAL A 47 24.04 -9.34 -1.17
CA VAL A 47 24.85 -8.17 -1.51
C VAL A 47 24.01 -6.94 -1.27
N ASP A 48 24.38 -6.13 -0.29
CA ASP A 48 23.72 -4.86 0.00
C ASP A 48 24.43 -3.69 -0.70
N GLY A 49 23.73 -2.56 -0.82
CA GLY A 49 24.31 -1.31 -1.31
C GLY A 49 24.39 -1.18 -2.83
N ALA A 50 23.92 -2.18 -3.60
CA ALA A 50 23.89 -2.13 -5.06
C ALA A 50 22.97 -1.01 -5.55
N LYS A 51 23.37 -0.29 -6.59
CA LYS A 51 22.58 0.81 -7.13
C LYS A 51 21.44 0.23 -7.97
N CYS A 52 20.21 0.41 -7.51
CA CYS A 52 19.02 -0.06 -8.18
C CYS A 52 18.22 1.11 -8.77
N LEU A 53 17.98 1.07 -10.08
CA LEU A 53 17.00 1.92 -10.75
C LEU A 53 15.67 1.19 -10.78
N ILE A 54 14.63 1.84 -10.26
CA ILE A 54 13.25 1.34 -10.25
C ILE A 54 12.41 2.26 -11.13
N THR A 55 11.70 1.66 -12.08
CA THR A 55 10.93 2.39 -13.09
C THR A 55 9.54 1.78 -13.26
N ASN A 56 8.54 2.65 -13.35
CA ASN A 56 7.23 2.33 -13.90
C ASN A 56 6.69 3.53 -14.70
N ASP A 57 5.45 3.46 -15.18
CA ASP A 57 4.77 4.51 -15.92
C ASP A 57 4.40 5.76 -15.09
N ARG A 58 4.63 5.76 -13.77
CA ARG A 58 4.34 6.88 -12.87
C ARG A 58 5.60 7.65 -12.50
N ASN A 59 6.69 6.96 -12.17
CA ASN A 59 7.96 7.58 -11.81
C ASN A 59 9.15 6.64 -11.93
N ASP A 60 10.32 7.25 -11.98
CA ASP A 60 11.61 6.61 -11.80
C ASP A 60 12.21 7.02 -10.45
N LEU A 61 12.87 6.08 -9.78
CA LEU A 61 13.63 6.37 -8.57
C LEU A 61 14.85 5.46 -8.46
N VAL A 62 15.88 5.98 -7.79
CA VAL A 62 17.12 5.25 -7.51
C VAL A 62 17.17 4.94 -6.02
N MET A 63 17.54 3.72 -5.68
CA MET A 63 17.73 3.26 -4.30
C MET A 63 18.92 2.32 -4.19
N ARG A 64 19.26 1.92 -2.97
CA ARG A 64 20.27 0.90 -2.70
C ARG A 64 19.62 -0.41 -2.30
N SER A 65 20.14 -1.52 -2.81
CA SER A 65 19.69 -2.84 -2.36
C SER A 65 19.90 -2.99 -0.84
N GLY A 66 18.95 -3.64 -0.18
CA GLY A 66 18.83 -3.74 1.27
C GLY A 66 17.83 -2.75 1.86
N ASP A 67 17.64 -1.58 1.22
CA ASP A 67 16.73 -0.54 1.69
C ASP A 67 15.26 -0.85 1.35
N THR A 68 14.36 -0.18 2.07
CA THR A 68 12.92 -0.14 1.76
C THR A 68 12.54 1.27 1.34
N VAL A 69 11.90 1.40 0.18
CA VAL A 69 11.51 2.71 -0.36
C VAL A 69 10.04 2.76 -0.75
N PRO A 70 9.39 3.94 -0.64
CA PRO A 70 8.04 4.12 -1.12
C PRO A 70 8.02 4.21 -2.66
N VAL A 71 7.39 3.23 -3.30
CA VAL A 71 7.18 3.15 -4.75
C VAL A 71 5.76 3.56 -5.09
N ARG A 72 5.56 4.32 -6.18
CA ARG A 72 4.22 4.64 -6.69
C ARG A 72 3.56 3.38 -7.24
N ARG A 73 2.34 3.10 -6.81
CA ARG A 73 1.55 1.98 -7.34
C ARG A 73 1.18 2.26 -8.80
N SER A 74 1.12 1.21 -9.60
CA SER A 74 0.60 1.27 -10.97
C SER A 74 0.02 -0.07 -11.41
N GLY A 75 -0.83 -0.05 -12.43
CA GLY A 75 -1.24 -1.26 -13.15
C GLY A 75 -0.17 -1.78 -14.12
N ALA A 76 0.84 -0.96 -14.47
CA ALA A 76 2.00 -1.39 -15.25
C ALA A 76 2.97 -2.22 -14.39
N ASN A 77 3.91 -2.93 -15.05
CA ASN A 77 4.97 -3.65 -14.35
C ASN A 77 6.02 -2.69 -13.79
N LEU A 78 6.65 -3.08 -12.68
CA LEU A 78 7.81 -2.40 -12.11
C LEU A 78 9.09 -3.00 -12.69
N THR A 79 9.84 -2.22 -13.45
CA THR A 79 11.16 -2.61 -13.93
C THR A 79 12.22 -2.23 -12.89
N ILE A 80 13.10 -3.18 -12.59
CA ILE A 80 14.17 -3.01 -11.60
C ILE A 80 15.48 -3.42 -12.26
N GLU A 81 16.48 -2.54 -12.21
CA GLU A 81 17.82 -2.80 -12.69
C GLU A 81 18.83 -2.47 -11.58
N CYS A 82 19.49 -3.48 -11.04
CA CYS A 82 20.48 -3.34 -10.00
C CYS A 82 21.89 -3.58 -10.54
N SER A 83 22.80 -2.65 -10.28
CA SER A 83 24.19 -2.70 -10.71
C SER A 83 25.14 -2.66 -9.51
N GLN A 84 26.17 -3.49 -9.57
CA GLN A 84 27.24 -3.56 -8.58
C GLN A 84 28.57 -3.83 -9.30
N PRO A 85 29.67 -3.13 -8.96
CA PRO A 85 30.98 -3.40 -9.55
C PRO A 85 31.39 -4.87 -9.39
N GLY A 86 31.88 -5.47 -10.48
CA GLY A 86 32.33 -6.87 -10.49
C GLY A 86 31.22 -7.91 -10.72
N PHE A 87 29.97 -7.48 -10.93
CA PHE A 87 28.85 -8.37 -11.24
C PHE A 87 28.13 -7.95 -12.54
N ALA A 88 27.57 -8.92 -13.25
CA ALA A 88 26.59 -8.63 -14.30
C ALA A 88 25.32 -8.03 -13.65
N PRO A 89 24.66 -7.04 -14.28
CA PRO A 89 23.47 -6.40 -13.71
C PRO A 89 22.38 -7.41 -13.34
N ALA A 90 21.65 -7.19 -12.25
CA ALA A 90 20.47 -7.99 -11.92
C ALA A 90 19.23 -7.27 -12.46
N HIS A 91 18.43 -7.95 -13.28
CA HIS A 91 17.20 -7.39 -13.83
C HIS A 91 15.96 -8.08 -13.24
N GLY A 92 14.98 -7.28 -12.85
CA GLY A 92 13.70 -7.71 -12.32
C GLY A 92 12.53 -7.03 -13.02
N GLN A 93 11.49 -7.81 -13.30
CA GLN A 93 10.18 -7.33 -13.73
C GLN A 93 9.17 -7.73 -12.67
N ALA A 94 8.78 -6.81 -11.79
CA ALA A 94 7.77 -7.07 -10.78
C ALA A 94 6.38 -6.87 -11.39
N VAL A 95 5.59 -7.94 -11.48
CA VAL A 95 4.25 -7.91 -12.06
C VAL A 95 3.27 -7.35 -11.05
N SER A 96 2.63 -6.25 -11.43
CA SER A 96 1.59 -5.62 -10.62
C SER A 96 0.31 -6.46 -10.61
N ARG A 97 -0.36 -6.54 -9.46
CA ARG A 97 -1.64 -7.24 -9.32
C ARG A 97 -2.66 -6.38 -8.62
N ALA A 98 -3.91 -6.51 -9.04
CA ALA A 98 -5.04 -5.94 -8.34
C ALA A 98 -5.06 -6.43 -6.88
N ASN A 99 -5.24 -5.51 -5.94
CA ASN A 99 -5.30 -5.80 -4.53
C ASN A 99 -6.75 -6.05 -4.08
N VAL A 100 -6.90 -6.70 -2.94
CA VAL A 100 -8.20 -6.98 -2.31
C VAL A 100 -8.98 -5.70 -1.96
N GLY A 101 -8.28 -4.57 -1.78
CA GLY A 101 -8.89 -3.26 -1.58
C GLY A 101 -9.71 -2.79 -2.77
N MET A 102 -9.24 -3.05 -3.99
CA MET A 102 -9.98 -2.78 -5.21
C MET A 102 -11.33 -3.52 -5.24
N ALA A 103 -11.35 -4.76 -4.76
CA ALA A 103 -12.60 -5.51 -4.61
C ALA A 103 -13.52 -4.88 -3.56
N GLY A 104 -12.99 -4.38 -2.43
CA GLY A 104 -13.76 -3.66 -1.43
C GLY A 104 -14.39 -2.36 -1.96
N ASN A 105 -13.63 -1.58 -2.72
CA ASN A 105 -14.11 -0.35 -3.34
C ASN A 105 -15.12 -0.61 -4.48
N ILE A 106 -14.99 -1.74 -5.19
CA ILE A 106 -16.04 -2.21 -6.10
C ILE A 106 -17.32 -2.57 -5.33
N LEU A 107 -17.20 -3.26 -4.19
CA LEU A 107 -18.35 -3.69 -3.40
C LEU A 107 -19.10 -2.51 -2.74
N ILE A 108 -18.38 -1.50 -2.26
CA ILE A 108 -18.95 -0.35 -1.53
C ILE A 108 -19.30 0.81 -2.49
N GLY A 109 -18.41 1.11 -3.45
CA GLY A 109 -18.52 2.24 -4.38
C GLY A 109 -18.95 1.88 -5.79
N GLY A 110 -19.22 0.60 -6.08
CA GLY A 110 -19.65 0.12 -7.38
C GLY A 110 -18.64 0.37 -8.51
N MET A 111 -19.15 0.51 -9.73
CA MET A 111 -18.34 0.83 -10.92
C MET A 111 -17.55 2.13 -10.76
N ILE A 112 -18.07 3.11 -10.02
CA ILE A 112 -17.40 4.39 -9.79
C ILE A 112 -16.14 4.18 -8.94
N GLY A 113 -16.24 3.42 -7.84
CA GLY A 113 -15.11 3.05 -7.01
C GLY A 113 -14.02 2.32 -7.79
N ALA A 114 -14.43 1.38 -8.66
CA ALA A 114 -13.52 0.63 -9.53
C ALA A 114 -12.70 1.55 -10.46
N VAL A 115 -13.35 2.53 -11.09
CA VAL A 115 -12.72 3.46 -12.03
C VAL A 115 -11.77 4.40 -11.30
N VAL A 116 -12.15 4.91 -10.12
CA VAL A 116 -11.29 5.78 -9.30
C VAL A 116 -10.04 5.02 -8.83
N ASP A 117 -10.19 3.77 -8.40
CA ASP A 117 -9.05 2.95 -7.97
C ASP A 117 -8.10 2.60 -9.11
N ALA A 118 -8.65 2.29 -10.28
CA ALA A 118 -7.86 1.98 -11.46
C ALA A 118 -7.08 3.21 -11.94
N SER A 119 -7.74 4.38 -11.98
CA SER A 119 -7.12 5.63 -12.45
C SER A 119 -6.03 6.15 -11.51
N THR A 120 -6.26 6.10 -10.19
CA THR A 120 -5.27 6.49 -9.17
C THR A 120 -4.20 5.43 -8.92
N ALA A 121 -4.42 4.22 -9.46
CA ALA A 121 -3.67 3.00 -9.19
C ALA A 121 -3.65 2.57 -7.71
N ALA A 122 -4.55 3.08 -6.87
CA ALA A 122 -4.70 2.65 -5.48
C ALA A 122 -5.06 1.15 -5.38
N GLY A 123 -5.75 0.64 -6.39
CA GLY A 123 -6.18 -0.76 -6.50
C GLY A 123 -5.09 -1.77 -6.89
N TYR A 124 -3.84 -1.36 -7.10
CA TYR A 124 -2.75 -2.25 -7.53
C TYR A 124 -1.63 -2.36 -6.51
N ASN A 125 -0.94 -3.51 -6.45
CA ASN A 125 0.23 -3.74 -5.61
C ASN A 125 1.33 -4.50 -6.38
N TYR A 126 2.59 -4.18 -6.08
CA TYR A 126 3.76 -5.01 -6.41
C TYR A 126 4.16 -5.89 -5.22
N PRO A 127 5.00 -6.94 -5.40
CA PRO A 127 5.59 -7.68 -4.29
C PRO A 127 6.28 -6.72 -3.31
N SER A 128 6.07 -6.90 -2.00
CA SER A 128 6.65 -5.99 -1.00
C SER A 128 8.13 -6.27 -0.72
N TRP A 129 8.60 -7.49 -0.99
CA TRP A 129 10.03 -7.85 -0.89
C TRP A 129 10.44 -8.63 -2.12
N ILE A 130 11.32 -8.03 -2.91
CA ILE A 130 11.81 -8.56 -4.17
C ILE A 130 13.26 -8.99 -3.97
N GLN A 131 13.58 -10.19 -4.44
CA GLN A 131 14.95 -10.71 -4.42
C GLN A 131 15.45 -10.92 -5.85
N LEU A 132 16.55 -10.27 -6.20
CA LEU A 132 17.18 -10.33 -7.52
C LEU A 132 18.54 -11.03 -7.44
N ILE A 133 18.93 -11.70 -8.51
CA ILE A 133 20.23 -12.37 -8.61
C ILE A 133 21.03 -11.70 -9.73
N PHE A 134 22.27 -11.31 -9.42
CA PHE A 134 23.18 -10.77 -10.43
C PHE A 134 23.44 -11.78 -11.55
N GLY A 135 23.42 -11.30 -12.80
CA GLY A 135 23.53 -12.17 -13.98
C GLY A 135 22.22 -12.78 -14.45
N GLU A 136 21.08 -12.43 -13.84
CA GLU A 136 19.77 -12.96 -14.23
C GLU A 136 18.75 -11.88 -14.58
N VAL A 137 17.81 -12.25 -15.45
CA VAL A 137 16.55 -11.55 -15.64
C VAL A 137 15.44 -12.36 -14.98
N ARG A 138 14.68 -11.74 -14.07
CA ARG A 138 13.62 -12.41 -13.33
C ARG A 138 12.27 -11.72 -13.47
N SER A 139 11.20 -12.52 -13.54
CA SER A 139 9.82 -12.07 -13.41
C SER A 139 9.31 -12.39 -12.02
N ILE A 140 8.92 -11.37 -11.26
CA ILE A 140 8.48 -11.49 -9.87
C ILE A 140 7.00 -11.14 -9.79
N ASP A 141 6.14 -12.14 -9.70
CA ASP A 141 4.70 -11.90 -9.63
C ASP A 141 4.23 -11.66 -8.18
N ARG A 142 3.40 -10.63 -7.97
CA ARG A 142 2.80 -10.38 -6.65
C ARG A 142 1.99 -11.57 -6.12
N SER A 143 1.40 -12.37 -6.99
CA SER A 143 0.67 -13.59 -6.59
C SER A 143 1.56 -14.69 -6.01
N ALA A 144 2.86 -14.69 -6.30
CA ALA A 144 3.81 -15.67 -5.76
C ALA A 144 4.29 -15.33 -4.34
N GLN A 145 4.01 -14.10 -3.85
CA GLN A 145 4.43 -13.68 -2.52
C GLN A 145 3.53 -14.30 -1.45
N THR A 146 4.12 -15.14 -0.59
CA THR A 146 3.48 -15.71 0.60
C THR A 146 4.07 -15.10 1.85
N GLY A 147 3.23 -14.53 2.72
CA GLY A 147 3.67 -13.85 3.94
C GLY A 147 4.52 -12.61 3.67
N GLU A 148 5.43 -12.30 4.59
CA GLU A 148 6.29 -11.10 4.54
C GLU A 148 7.71 -11.42 4.05
N GLY A 149 7.94 -12.58 3.43
CA GLY A 149 9.27 -13.02 2.99
C GLY A 149 9.71 -12.51 1.61
N PRO A 150 11.00 -12.72 1.26
CA PRO A 150 11.55 -12.37 -0.05
C PRO A 150 10.90 -13.19 -1.18
N THR A 151 10.57 -12.53 -2.28
CA THR A 151 10.04 -13.16 -3.48
C THR A 151 11.09 -13.11 -4.58
N ALA A 152 11.70 -14.27 -4.86
CA ALA A 152 12.79 -14.37 -5.84
C ALA A 152 12.30 -14.46 -7.30
N GLY A 153 11.01 -14.74 -7.51
CA GLY A 153 10.39 -14.88 -8.84
C GLY A 153 10.95 -16.02 -9.68
N VAL A 154 10.60 -16.02 -10.96
CA VAL A 154 11.04 -17.00 -11.96
C VAL A 154 12.13 -16.40 -12.82
N ARG A 155 13.21 -17.14 -13.08
CA ARG A 155 14.25 -16.74 -14.04
C ARG A 155 13.71 -16.84 -15.47
N ILE A 156 13.76 -15.74 -16.20
CA ILE A 156 13.30 -15.62 -17.59
C ILE A 156 14.44 -15.30 -18.56
N GLY A 157 15.66 -15.08 -18.05
CA GLY A 157 16.82 -14.80 -18.87
C GLY A 157 18.12 -14.70 -18.09
N THR A 158 19.17 -14.28 -18.79
CA THR A 158 20.52 -14.07 -18.27
C THR A 158 20.96 -12.68 -18.68
N THR A 159 21.73 -12.02 -17.83
CA THR A 159 22.37 -10.74 -18.13
C THR A 159 23.86 -10.91 -18.16
N GLU A 160 24.52 -10.14 -19.01
CA GLU A 160 25.96 -10.19 -19.18
C GLU A 160 26.58 -8.89 -18.68
N MET A 161 27.84 -8.96 -18.27
CA MET A 161 28.63 -7.77 -17.97
C MET A 161 28.94 -7.04 -19.27
N VAL A 162 28.01 -6.20 -19.71
CA VAL A 162 28.28 -5.27 -20.80
C VAL A 162 29.12 -4.13 -20.22
N ALA A 163 30.40 -4.07 -20.58
CA ALA A 163 31.24 -2.89 -20.33
C ALA A 163 30.49 -1.68 -20.89
N ALA A 164 30.15 -0.72 -20.01
CA ALA A 164 29.35 0.48 -20.26
C ALA A 164 29.15 0.81 -21.74
N GLN A 165 28.18 0.15 -22.38
CA GLN A 165 27.72 0.63 -23.66
C GLN A 165 26.90 1.89 -23.36
N PRO A 166 27.02 2.94 -24.19
CA PRO A 166 26.17 4.11 -24.03
C PRO A 166 24.73 3.60 -23.97
N VAL A 167 24.02 3.94 -22.90
CA VAL A 167 22.58 3.77 -22.85
C VAL A 167 22.05 4.57 -24.02
N ALA A 168 21.86 3.91 -25.16
CA ALA A 168 21.11 4.50 -26.24
C ALA A 168 19.77 4.87 -25.59
N PRO A 169 19.29 6.13 -25.73
CA PRO A 169 17.95 6.47 -25.29
C PRO A 169 17.03 5.38 -25.83
N PRO A 170 16.07 4.88 -25.03
CA PRO A 170 15.21 3.78 -25.46
C PRO A 170 14.72 4.16 -26.84
N LYS A 171 15.16 3.42 -27.87
CA LYS A 171 14.55 3.55 -29.19
C LYS A 171 13.09 3.38 -28.88
N ALA A 172 12.32 4.44 -29.12
CA ALA A 172 10.88 4.38 -29.04
C ALA A 172 10.51 3.10 -29.78
N VAL A 173 10.15 2.06 -29.03
CA VAL A 173 9.45 0.94 -29.62
C VAL A 173 8.25 1.65 -30.17
N ALA A 174 8.20 1.77 -31.49
CA ALA A 174 7.03 2.23 -32.18
C ALA A 174 5.94 1.25 -31.77
N VAL A 175 5.27 1.58 -30.67
CA VAL A 175 3.93 1.11 -30.38
C VAL A 175 3.20 1.56 -31.63
N LYS A 176 2.91 0.60 -32.52
CA LYS A 176 1.96 0.81 -33.61
C LYS A 176 0.82 1.60 -32.98
N PRO A 177 0.46 2.79 -33.49
CA PRO A 177 -0.61 3.59 -32.92
C PRO A 177 -1.79 2.65 -32.61
N PRO A 178 -2.41 2.73 -31.42
CA PRO A 178 -3.63 2.00 -31.16
C PRO A 178 -4.52 2.21 -32.37
N GLU A 179 -4.90 1.12 -33.02
CA GLU A 179 -5.81 1.18 -34.14
C GLU A 179 -7.02 1.94 -33.65
N GLU A 180 -7.25 3.11 -34.25
CA GLU A 180 -8.32 4.01 -33.87
C GLU A 180 -9.61 3.19 -33.84
N PRO A 181 -10.29 3.07 -32.69
CA PRO A 181 -11.52 2.30 -32.65
C PRO A 181 -12.47 3.01 -33.62
N ARG A 182 -12.87 2.28 -34.67
CA ARG A 182 -13.90 2.73 -35.62
C ARG A 182 -15.00 3.43 -34.84
N PRO A 183 -15.46 4.63 -35.26
CA PRO A 183 -16.52 5.33 -34.56
C PRO A 183 -17.72 4.40 -34.45
N VAL A 184 -18.00 3.97 -33.22
CA VAL A 184 -19.24 3.30 -32.89
C VAL A 184 -20.34 4.32 -33.19
N PRO A 185 -21.41 3.97 -33.93
CA PRO A 185 -22.50 4.89 -34.18
C PRO A 185 -23.01 5.45 -32.85
N VAL A 186 -22.88 6.77 -32.68
CA VAL A 186 -23.44 7.49 -31.54
C VAL A 186 -24.95 7.36 -31.65
N VAL A 187 -25.54 6.46 -30.86
CA VAL A 187 -26.98 6.47 -30.61
C VAL A 187 -27.25 7.78 -29.85
N PRO A 188 -28.06 8.71 -30.39
CA PRO A 188 -28.37 9.93 -29.66
C PRO A 188 -29.09 9.56 -28.36
N ALA A 189 -28.54 10.03 -27.24
CA ALA A 189 -29.16 9.90 -25.92
C ALA A 189 -30.55 10.57 -25.94
N PRO A 190 -31.55 10.01 -25.23
CA PRO A 190 -32.85 10.66 -25.09
C PRO A 190 -32.68 12.00 -24.36
N GLU A 191 -33.28 13.02 -24.96
CA GLU A 191 -33.31 14.41 -24.50
C GLU A 191 -33.80 14.48 -23.03
N PRO A 192 -33.08 15.16 -22.11
CA PRO A 192 -33.54 15.28 -20.74
C PRO A 192 -34.76 16.20 -20.66
N ALA A 193 -35.81 15.72 -19.99
CA ALA A 193 -37.00 16.50 -19.69
C ALA A 193 -36.66 17.82 -18.95
N PRO A 194 -37.45 18.90 -19.14
CA PRO A 194 -37.13 20.21 -18.57
C PRO A 194 -37.19 20.17 -17.04
N VAL A 195 -36.04 20.40 -16.40
CA VAL A 195 -35.91 20.58 -14.96
C VAL A 195 -36.53 21.92 -14.57
N LYS A 196 -37.57 21.86 -13.73
CA LYS A 196 -38.20 23.03 -13.11
C LYS A 196 -37.18 23.74 -12.21
N VAL A 197 -36.79 24.96 -12.57
CA VAL A 197 -35.93 25.83 -11.75
C VAL A 197 -36.69 26.18 -10.48
N VAL A 198 -36.30 25.59 -9.35
CA VAL A 198 -36.71 26.03 -8.01
C VAL A 198 -35.77 27.14 -7.59
N ALA A 199 -36.35 28.26 -7.14
CA ALA A 199 -35.64 29.48 -6.74
C ALA A 199 -34.58 29.22 -5.65
N PRO A 200 -33.49 30.02 -5.62
CA PRO A 200 -32.44 29.86 -4.63
C PRO A 200 -32.95 30.17 -3.21
N ALA A 201 -32.64 29.27 -2.28
CA ALA A 201 -32.82 29.50 -0.86
C ALA A 201 -31.97 30.70 -0.39
N ALA A 202 -32.52 31.47 0.55
CA ALA A 202 -31.94 32.67 1.14
C ALA A 202 -30.50 32.45 1.69
N PRO A 203 -29.67 33.51 1.76
CA PRO A 203 -28.30 33.40 2.28
C PRO A 203 -28.31 32.98 3.75
N VAL A 204 -27.66 31.85 4.04
CA VAL A 204 -27.37 31.41 5.41
C VAL A 204 -26.35 32.36 6.01
N ALA A 205 -26.70 32.99 7.13
CA ALA A 205 -25.83 33.87 7.90
C ALA A 205 -24.55 33.12 8.37
N PRO A 206 -23.40 33.80 8.50
CA PRO A 206 -22.19 33.19 9.03
C PRO A 206 -22.38 32.81 10.50
N SER A 207 -22.17 31.54 10.82
CA SER A 207 -22.05 31.03 12.19
C SER A 207 -20.96 31.78 12.95
N PRO A 208 -21.16 32.13 14.24
CA PRO A 208 -20.14 32.80 15.03
C PRO A 208 -18.92 31.89 15.21
N SER A 209 -17.75 32.43 14.89
CA SER A 209 -16.43 31.85 15.20
C SER A 209 -16.41 31.28 16.60
N GLN A 210 -16.25 29.97 16.72
CA GLN A 210 -15.84 29.38 17.99
C GLN A 210 -14.41 29.86 18.24
N ALA A 211 -14.28 30.70 19.27
CA ALA A 211 -13.01 31.09 19.83
C ALA A 211 -12.20 29.83 20.15
N LEU A 212 -10.98 29.80 19.62
CA LEU A 212 -9.96 28.81 19.92
C LEU A 212 -9.77 28.75 21.45
N ALA A 213 -10.19 27.65 22.08
CA ALA A 213 -9.86 27.40 23.48
C ALA A 213 -8.32 27.30 23.61
N PRO A 214 -7.70 27.86 24.67
CA PRO A 214 -6.28 27.69 24.90
C PRO A 214 -5.94 26.19 25.05
N PRO A 215 -4.73 25.77 24.62
CA PRO A 215 -4.31 24.38 24.77
C PRO A 215 -4.33 23.99 26.25
N PRO A 216 -4.73 22.75 26.59
CA PRO A 216 -4.65 22.27 27.96
C PRO A 216 -3.18 22.27 28.43
N PRO A 217 -2.91 22.51 29.72
CA PRO A 217 -1.56 22.43 30.25
C PRO A 217 -0.99 21.03 30.00
N SER A 218 0.24 21.00 29.50
CA SER A 218 1.06 19.80 29.36
C SER A 218 1.01 19.00 30.66
N SER A 219 0.42 17.81 30.59
CA SER A 219 0.45 16.81 31.65
C SER A 219 1.92 16.46 31.93
N GLN A 220 2.46 17.02 33.01
CA GLN A 220 3.72 16.54 33.55
C GLN A 220 3.52 15.06 33.88
N SER A 221 4.34 14.23 33.26
CA SER A 221 4.50 12.83 33.58
C SER A 221 4.67 12.70 35.09
N ARG A 222 3.68 12.10 35.75
CA ARG A 222 3.80 11.61 37.12
C ARG A 222 5.05 10.71 37.14
N PRO A 223 5.97 10.85 38.12
CA PRO A 223 7.05 9.89 38.24
C PRO A 223 6.40 8.52 38.43
N GLU A 224 6.67 7.61 37.51
CA GLU A 224 6.40 6.19 37.71
C GLU A 224 7.02 5.82 39.05
N THR A 225 6.17 5.56 40.04
CA THR A 225 6.60 4.86 41.24
C THR A 225 6.99 3.46 40.78
N ARG A 226 8.23 3.30 40.32
CA ARG A 226 8.83 1.98 40.12
C ARG A 226 8.82 1.31 41.47
N VAL A 227 7.89 0.38 41.64
CA VAL A 227 7.97 -0.60 42.74
C VAL A 227 9.24 -1.39 42.48
N SER A 228 10.25 -1.22 43.33
CA SER A 228 11.50 -1.97 43.25
C SER A 228 11.20 -3.43 43.57
N MET A 229 11.88 -4.36 42.88
CA MET A 229 11.74 -5.80 43.10
C MET A 229 12.14 -6.22 44.52
N ASP A 230 12.87 -5.38 45.26
CA ASP A 230 13.25 -5.59 46.66
C ASP A 230 12.07 -5.49 47.64
N ASP A 231 11.05 -4.68 47.35
CA ASP A 231 9.86 -4.53 48.21
C ASP A 231 8.92 -5.75 48.14
N LEU A 232 9.01 -6.54 47.06
CA LEU A 232 8.21 -7.76 46.88
C LEU A 232 8.77 -8.96 47.65
N ASN A 233 10.06 -8.97 48.00
CA ASN A 233 10.70 -10.07 48.73
C ASN A 233 10.41 -10.04 50.24
N GLY A 234 9.93 -8.91 50.78
CA GLY A 234 9.52 -8.79 52.19
C GLY A 234 8.11 -9.27 52.51
N LEU A 235 7.30 -9.60 51.48
CA LEU A 235 5.89 -9.99 51.63
C LEU A 235 5.64 -11.50 51.49
N LEU A 236 6.69 -12.30 51.32
CA LEU A 236 6.56 -13.76 51.31
C LEU A 236 6.59 -14.29 52.75
N PRO A 237 5.55 -15.00 53.22
CA PRO A 237 5.59 -15.65 54.52
C PRO A 237 6.67 -16.73 54.51
N GLY A 238 7.62 -16.60 55.46
CA GLY A 238 8.65 -17.61 55.71
C GLY A 238 8.01 -18.97 55.91
N LYS A 239 8.39 -19.92 55.06
CA LYS A 239 7.99 -21.32 55.18
C LYS A 239 8.80 -21.93 56.34
N PRO A 240 8.17 -22.65 57.28
CA PRO A 240 8.87 -23.30 58.39
C PRO A 240 9.81 -24.41 57.93
#